data_AF-A0A7D4DK70-F1
#
_entry.id   AF-A0A7D4DK70-F1
#
_cell.length_a   1.000
_cell.length_b   1.000
_cell.length_c   1.000
_cell.angle_alpha   90.00
_cell.angle_beta   90.00
_cell.angle_gamma   90.00
#
_symmetry.space_group_name_H-M   'P 1'
#
loop_
_entity.id
_entity.type
_entity.pdbx_description
1 polymer ?
#
loop_
_entity_poly.entity_id
_entity_poly.type
_entity_poly.pdbx_seq_one_letter_code
_entity_poly.pdbx_strand_id
1 'polypeptide(L)'
;MNYHSKIKQLLECVNCLEDNEIELDCDGEEITIELFNSEEIEEGQIGYSITDNGESLMSNEEGSWQESWMVIGVDSYIGDPIFVDTKGIGCAVYTAEHGEGIWTPVLVAESIDQVIQAVKEK
;
A
#
# COMPACT_ATOMS: atom_id res chain seq x y z
N MET A 1 -13.00 -10.11 -8.13
CA MET A 1 -12.94 -8.81 -8.82
C MET A 1 -11.48 -8.52 -9.13
N ASN A 2 -11.22 -7.80 -10.22
CA ASN A 2 -9.92 -7.73 -10.91
C ASN A 2 -8.95 -6.75 -10.21
N TYR A 3 -8.40 -7.11 -9.03
CA TYR A 3 -7.46 -6.25 -8.29
C TYR A 3 -6.26 -5.85 -9.15
N HIS A 4 -5.78 -6.74 -10.02
CA HIS A 4 -4.76 -6.44 -11.02
C HIS A 4 -5.13 -5.23 -11.90
N SER A 5 -6.40 -5.08 -12.29
CA SER A 5 -6.86 -3.92 -13.05
C SER A 5 -6.90 -2.64 -12.23
N LYS A 6 -7.15 -2.71 -10.92
CA LYS A 6 -7.18 -1.53 -10.04
C LYS A 6 -5.78 -1.06 -9.68
N ILE A 7 -4.88 -1.98 -9.35
CA ILE A 7 -3.46 -1.67 -9.13
C ILE A 7 -2.86 -1.09 -10.41
N LYS A 8 -3.09 -1.71 -11.57
CA LYS A 8 -2.64 -1.15 -12.85
C LYS A 8 -3.16 0.27 -13.08
N GLN A 9 -4.44 0.51 -12.78
CA GLN A 9 -5.03 1.85 -12.92
C GLN A 9 -4.37 2.86 -11.96
N LEU A 10 -4.13 2.47 -10.71
CA LEU A 10 -3.42 3.32 -9.74
C LEU A 10 -2.04 3.70 -10.28
N LEU A 11 -1.24 2.71 -10.66
CA LEU A 11 0.11 2.91 -11.20
C LEU A 11 0.12 3.78 -12.46
N GLU A 12 -0.86 3.61 -13.36
CA GLU A 12 -1.02 4.47 -14.55
C GLU A 12 -1.29 5.93 -14.18
N CYS A 13 -2.07 6.18 -13.11
CA CYS A 13 -2.33 7.53 -12.62
C CYS A 13 -1.08 8.13 -11.96
N VAL A 14 -0.41 7.38 -11.09
CA VAL A 14 0.81 7.81 -10.38
C VAL A 14 1.93 8.16 -11.36
N ASN A 15 2.18 7.33 -12.38
CA ASN A 15 3.19 7.60 -13.40
C ASN A 15 2.99 8.91 -14.19
N CYS A 16 1.80 9.53 -14.11
CA CYS A 16 1.49 10.78 -14.80
C CYS A 16 1.64 12.02 -13.90
N LEU A 17 1.94 11.86 -12.61
CA LEU A 17 2.11 12.96 -11.67
C LEU A 17 3.52 13.56 -11.74
N GLU A 18 3.67 14.81 -11.31
CA GLU A 18 5.00 15.42 -11.10
C GLU A 18 5.69 14.87 -9.85
N ASP A 19 4.89 14.52 -8.83
CA ASP A 19 5.32 13.88 -7.59
C ASP A 19 4.24 12.90 -7.10
N ASN A 20 4.66 11.82 -6.46
CA ASN A 20 3.79 10.69 -6.13
C ASN A 20 3.10 10.81 -4.76
N GLU A 21 3.13 11.98 -4.13
CA GLU A 21 2.53 12.17 -2.81
C GLU A 21 1.02 12.43 -2.90
N ILE A 22 0.23 11.88 -1.98
CA ILE A 22 -1.16 12.26 -1.79
C ILE A 22 -1.46 12.44 -0.31
N GLU A 23 -2.48 13.24 -0.01
CA GLU A 23 -3.00 13.41 1.35
C GLU A 23 -4.32 12.63 1.49
N LEU A 24 -4.46 11.89 2.60
CA LEU A 24 -5.70 11.19 2.95
C LEU A 24 -6.04 11.40 4.43
N ASP A 25 -7.33 11.46 4.73
CA ASP A 25 -7.84 11.43 6.10
C ASP A 25 -7.88 9.97 6.60
N CYS A 26 -7.13 9.69 7.65
CA CYS A 26 -7.05 8.40 8.33
C CYS A 26 -7.44 8.59 9.80
N ASP A 27 -8.67 8.19 10.15
CA ASP A 27 -9.24 8.34 11.50
C ASP A 27 -9.22 9.80 12.04
N GLY A 28 -9.42 10.79 11.16
CA GLY A 28 -9.39 12.21 11.51
C GLY A 28 -8.00 12.82 11.60
N GLU A 29 -6.95 12.07 11.24
CA GLU A 29 -5.59 12.57 11.05
C GLU A 29 -5.24 12.58 9.56
N GLU A 30 -4.66 13.69 9.09
CA GLU A 30 -4.21 13.80 7.71
C GLU A 30 -2.84 13.13 7.59
N ILE A 31 -2.74 12.13 6.73
CA ILE A 31 -1.49 11.42 6.42
C ILE A 31 -1.06 11.73 4.99
N THR A 32 0.25 11.89 4.79
CA THR A 32 0.86 12.07 3.48
C THR A 32 1.49 10.74 3.06
N ILE A 33 1.11 10.26 1.88
CA ILE A 33 1.51 8.97 1.35
C ILE A 33 2.31 9.18 0.08
N GLU A 34 3.55 8.71 0.06
CA GLU A 34 4.36 8.58 -1.15
C GLU A 34 4.00 7.26 -1.86
N LEU A 35 3.27 7.35 -2.97
CA LEU A 35 2.85 6.18 -3.74
C LEU A 35 3.98 5.65 -4.64
N PHE A 36 4.06 4.34 -4.76
CA PHE A 36 4.97 3.71 -5.70
C PHE A 36 4.47 3.84 -7.13
N ASN A 37 5.40 4.21 -8.01
CA ASN A 37 5.19 4.16 -9.44
C ASN A 37 5.43 2.74 -10.00
N SER A 38 5.27 2.54 -11.31
CA SER A 38 5.40 1.20 -11.91
C SER A 38 6.81 0.59 -11.84
N GLU A 39 7.84 1.41 -11.70
CA GLU A 39 9.23 0.98 -11.54
C GLU A 39 9.55 0.60 -10.08
N GLU A 40 8.84 1.18 -9.12
CA GLU A 40 9.08 1.00 -7.68
C GLU A 40 8.25 -0.13 -7.07
N ILE A 41 7.11 -0.48 -7.68
CA ILE A 41 6.13 -1.40 -7.06
C ILE A 41 6.71 -2.78 -6.72
N GLU A 42 7.64 -3.29 -7.51
CA GLU A 42 8.30 -4.59 -7.26
C GLU A 42 9.33 -4.49 -6.12
N GLU A 43 10.18 -3.47 -6.13
CA GLU A 43 11.20 -3.26 -5.10
C GLU A 43 10.57 -2.89 -3.74
N GLY A 44 9.46 -2.18 -3.76
CA GLY A 44 8.70 -1.79 -2.58
C GLY A 44 8.11 -2.95 -1.77
N GLN A 45 8.17 -4.18 -2.30
CA GLN A 45 7.77 -5.39 -1.57
C GLN A 45 8.88 -5.95 -0.67
N ILE A 46 10.14 -5.53 -0.88
CA ILE A 46 11.30 -6.01 -0.14
C ILE A 46 11.21 -5.57 1.32
N GLY A 47 11.41 -6.51 2.24
CA GLY A 47 11.27 -6.30 3.69
C GLY A 47 9.85 -6.56 4.22
N TYR A 48 8.88 -6.79 3.32
CA TYR A 48 7.48 -7.07 3.68
C TYR A 48 7.06 -8.47 3.23
N SER A 49 6.85 -8.66 1.92
CA SER A 49 6.41 -9.94 1.37
C SER A 49 7.58 -10.81 0.89
N ILE A 50 8.71 -10.19 0.57
CA ILE A 50 9.94 -10.85 0.11
C ILE A 50 11.19 -10.28 0.76
N THR A 51 12.24 -11.09 0.86
CA THR A 51 13.59 -10.63 1.21
C THR A 51 14.28 -9.96 0.01
N ASP A 52 15.41 -9.33 0.26
CA ASP A 52 16.33 -8.81 -0.76
C ASP A 52 16.80 -9.88 -1.76
N ASN A 53 16.79 -11.15 -1.35
CA ASN A 53 17.12 -12.31 -2.17
C ASN A 53 15.90 -12.95 -2.86
N GLY A 54 14.70 -12.36 -2.69
CA GLY A 54 13.45 -12.84 -3.28
C GLY A 54 12.81 -14.03 -2.56
N GLU A 55 13.25 -14.35 -1.35
CA GLU A 55 12.61 -15.38 -0.52
C GLU A 55 11.35 -14.82 0.14
N SER A 56 10.28 -15.61 0.26
CA SER A 56 9.04 -15.12 0.87
C SER A 56 9.20 -14.90 2.38
N LEU A 57 8.72 -13.75 2.85
CA LEU A 57 8.58 -13.40 4.28
C LEU A 57 7.16 -13.68 4.82
N MET A 58 6.26 -14.14 3.95
CA MET A 58 4.85 -14.35 4.26
C MET A 58 4.64 -15.66 5.00
N SER A 59 3.70 -15.68 5.93
CA SER A 59 3.34 -16.89 6.66
C SER A 59 1.86 -16.88 7.04
N ASN A 60 1.33 -18.05 7.44
CA ASN A 60 -0.04 -18.16 7.96
C ASN A 60 -0.13 -17.90 9.48
N GLU A 61 0.97 -17.48 10.12
CA GLU A 61 0.97 -17.15 11.53
C GLU A 61 0.27 -15.80 11.77
N GLU A 62 -0.42 -15.71 12.90
CA GLU A 62 -1.05 -14.46 13.33
C GLU A 62 0.01 -13.36 13.47
N GLY A 63 -0.27 -12.18 12.92
CA GLY A 63 0.68 -11.08 12.90
C GLY A 63 1.72 -11.12 11.79
N SER A 64 1.76 -12.17 10.97
CA SER A 64 2.63 -12.20 9.78
C SER A 64 2.06 -11.38 8.62
N TRP A 65 2.94 -10.96 7.71
CA TRP A 65 2.54 -10.37 6.44
C TRP A 65 1.73 -11.38 5.62
N GLN A 66 0.61 -10.94 5.06
CA GLN A 66 -0.33 -11.82 4.36
C GLN A 66 -0.08 -11.83 2.85
N GLU A 67 -0.33 -12.97 2.20
CA GLU A 67 -0.18 -13.14 0.74
C GLU A 67 -1.02 -12.16 -0.08
N SER A 68 -2.17 -11.73 0.46
CA SER A 68 -3.02 -10.77 -0.23
C SER A 68 -2.58 -9.32 -0.08
N TRP A 69 -1.63 -9.02 0.81
CA TRP A 69 -1.17 -7.67 1.09
C TRP A 69 -0.07 -7.28 0.12
N MET A 70 -0.33 -6.20 -0.62
CA MET A 70 0.60 -5.64 -1.59
C MET A 70 0.88 -4.19 -1.19
N VAL A 71 2.16 -3.88 -0.95
CA VAL A 71 2.57 -2.50 -0.63
C VAL A 71 2.41 -1.64 -1.88
N ILE A 72 1.82 -0.46 -1.74
CA ILE A 72 1.56 0.50 -2.82
C ILE A 72 2.21 1.86 -2.58
N GLY A 73 2.87 2.05 -1.44
CA GLY A 73 3.55 3.28 -1.06
C GLY A 73 4.01 3.21 0.40
N VAL A 74 4.46 4.36 0.91
CA VAL A 74 4.87 4.55 2.30
C VAL A 74 4.30 5.84 2.85
N ASP A 75 4.12 5.91 4.16
CA ASP A 75 3.93 7.19 4.84
C ASP A 75 5.19 8.06 4.66
N SER A 76 5.04 9.26 4.12
CA SER A 76 6.15 10.17 3.78
C SER A 76 6.98 10.63 4.99
N TYR A 77 6.44 10.56 6.21
CA TYR A 77 7.07 11.07 7.42
C TYR A 77 7.69 9.99 8.29
N ILE A 78 6.99 8.86 8.48
CA ILE A 78 7.44 7.79 9.37
C ILE A 78 7.93 6.55 8.62
N GLY A 79 7.60 6.40 7.33
CA GLY A 79 8.06 5.30 6.49
C GLY A 79 7.30 3.99 6.67
N ASP A 80 6.17 4.02 7.38
CA ASP A 80 5.30 2.84 7.52
C ASP A 80 4.70 2.46 6.16
N PRO A 81 4.53 1.15 5.87
CA PRO A 81 3.98 0.69 4.61
C PRO A 81 2.52 1.09 4.44
N ILE A 82 2.17 1.58 3.25
CA ILE A 82 0.78 1.68 2.80
C ILE A 82 0.52 0.51 1.86
N PHE A 83 -0.45 -0.34 2.17
CA PHE A 83 -0.69 -1.58 1.45
C PHE A 83 -2.17 -1.87 1.22
N VAL A 84 -2.47 -2.57 0.13
CA VAL A 84 -3.81 -3.01 -0.24
C VAL A 84 -4.03 -4.46 0.14
N ASP A 85 -5.22 -4.81 0.66
CA ASP A 85 -5.65 -6.20 0.73
C ASP A 85 -6.38 -6.61 -0.57
N THR A 86 -5.68 -7.33 -1.44
CA THR A 86 -6.19 -7.75 -2.76
C THR A 86 -7.31 -8.80 -2.70
N LYS A 87 -7.47 -9.50 -1.58
CA LYS A 87 -8.56 -10.47 -1.36
C LYS A 87 -9.77 -9.83 -0.67
N GLY A 88 -9.59 -8.67 -0.04
CA GLY A 88 -10.64 -7.91 0.64
C GLY A 88 -11.70 -7.32 -0.30
N ILE A 89 -12.89 -7.08 0.25
CA ILE A 89 -13.95 -6.34 -0.47
C ILE A 89 -13.46 -4.91 -0.71
N GLY A 90 -13.62 -4.42 -1.94
CA GLY A 90 -13.21 -3.06 -2.31
C GLY A 90 -11.69 -2.85 -2.45
N CYS A 91 -10.87 -3.87 -2.16
CA CYS A 91 -9.43 -3.71 -2.04
C CYS A 91 -9.08 -2.57 -1.07
N ALA A 92 -9.50 -2.70 0.19
CA ALA A 92 -9.21 -1.74 1.23
C ALA A 92 -7.70 -1.54 1.40
N VAL A 93 -7.33 -0.33 1.80
CA VAL A 93 -5.94 0.13 1.98
C VAL A 93 -5.70 0.35 3.46
N TYR A 94 -4.53 -0.08 3.90
CA TYR A 94 -4.12 -0.10 5.29
C TYR A 94 -2.70 0.45 5.45
N THR A 95 -2.39 0.87 6.67
CA THR A 95 -1.03 1.08 7.17
C THR A 95 -0.76 0.12 8.33
N ALA A 96 0.50 -0.09 8.71
CA ALA A 96 0.86 -0.84 9.91
C ALA A 96 2.25 -0.43 10.39
N GLU A 97 2.41 -0.25 11.71
CA GLU A 97 3.68 0.13 12.32
C GLU A 97 4.79 -0.88 11.98
N HIS A 98 5.88 -0.40 11.39
CA HIS A 98 7.04 -1.23 11.04
C HIS A 98 7.92 -1.54 12.26
N GLY A 99 8.39 -2.79 12.39
CA GLY A 99 9.51 -3.13 13.28
C GLY A 99 9.17 -3.83 14.60
N GLU A 100 7.89 -4.01 14.94
CA GLU A 100 7.45 -4.69 16.18
C GLU A 100 7.33 -6.22 16.04
N GLY A 101 7.71 -6.78 14.88
CA GLY A 101 7.66 -8.22 14.60
C GLY A 101 6.25 -8.79 14.39
N ILE A 102 5.20 -7.96 14.53
CA ILE A 102 3.79 -8.27 14.27
C ILE A 102 3.19 -7.12 13.45
N TRP A 103 2.48 -7.46 12.38
CA TRP A 103 1.75 -6.50 11.56
C TRP A 103 0.30 -6.37 12.03
N THR A 104 -0.05 -5.18 12.51
CA THR A 104 -1.43 -4.83 12.91
C THR A 104 -1.99 -3.79 11.94
N PRO A 105 -2.85 -4.18 10.98
CA PRO A 105 -3.35 -3.27 9.94
C PRO A 105 -4.31 -2.22 10.54
N VAL A 106 -4.07 -0.96 10.21
CA VAL A 106 -4.92 0.20 10.50
C VAL A 106 -5.53 0.67 9.19
N LEU A 107 -6.85 0.84 9.14
CA LEU A 107 -7.56 1.20 7.92
C LEU A 107 -7.24 2.63 7.49
N VAL A 108 -6.76 2.81 6.27
CA VAL A 108 -6.50 4.11 5.63
C VAL A 108 -7.63 4.47 4.68
N ALA A 109 -8.06 3.52 3.84
CA ALA A 109 -9.15 3.72 2.90
C ALA A 109 -10.00 2.46 2.76
N GLU A 110 -11.32 2.61 2.70
CA GLU A 110 -12.25 1.49 2.53
C GLU A 110 -12.11 0.83 1.14
N SER A 111 -11.52 1.54 0.19
CA SER A 111 -11.23 1.00 -1.14
C SER A 111 -10.06 1.70 -1.82
N ILE A 112 -9.33 0.97 -2.66
CA ILE A 112 -8.30 1.52 -3.53
C ILE A 112 -8.85 2.61 -4.48
N ASP A 113 -10.16 2.61 -4.75
CA ASP A 113 -10.79 3.65 -5.57
C ASP A 113 -10.74 5.04 -4.90
N GLN A 114 -10.72 5.12 -3.56
CA GLN A 114 -10.52 6.38 -2.84
C GLN A 114 -9.10 6.92 -3.07
N VAL A 115 -8.08 6.05 -3.02
CA VAL A 115 -6.68 6.41 -3.31
C VAL A 115 -6.54 6.88 -4.75
N ILE A 116 -7.11 6.14 -5.71
CA ILE A 116 -7.09 6.52 -7.13
C ILE A 116 -7.79 7.86 -7.35
N GLN A 117 -8.87 8.14 -6.62
CA GLN A 117 -9.58 9.41 -6.72
C GLN A 117 -8.72 10.56 -6.17
N ALA A 118 -8.08 10.39 -5.02
CA ALA A 118 -7.16 11.38 -4.46
C ALA A 118 -6.01 11.71 -5.43
N VAL A 119 -5.43 10.70 -6.08
CA VAL A 119 -4.41 10.89 -7.13
C VAL A 119 -4.93 11.73 -8.30
N LYS A 120 -6.19 11.54 -8.71
CA LYS A 120 -6.79 12.25 -9.86
C LYS A 120 -7.24 13.68 -9.54
N GLU A 121 -7.40 14.00 -8.27
CA GLU A 121 -7.82 15.33 -7.80
C GLU A 121 -6.65 16.29 -7.60
N LYS A 122 -5.43 15.75 -7.65
CA LYS A 122 -4.17 16.49 -7.67
C LYS A 122 -3.93 17.15 -9.03
#